data_AF-A0A2P8WCB0-F1
#
_entry.id   AF-A0A2P8WCB0-F1
#
_cell.length_a   1.000
_cell.length_b   1.000
_cell.length_c   1.000
_cell.angle_alpha   90.00
_cell.angle_beta   90.00
_cell.angle_gamma   90.00
#
_symmetry.space_group_name_H-M   'P 1'
#
loop_
_entity.id
_entity.type
_entity.pdbx_description
1 polymer ?
#
loop_
_entity_poly.entity_id
_entity_poly.type
_entity_poly.pdbx_seq_one_letter_code
_entity_poly.pdbx_strand_id
1 'polypeptide(L)'
;MGIKEDVFYEGGPHIGDLIINLLLGLTIICLPLTVGAVVRAIWLRYRITNRRISVTGGWMGRSRTDIVYSEVAKIVTVPRGVGLW
;
A
#
# COMPACT_ATOMS: atom_id res chain seq x y z
N MET A 1 8.83 11.54 -27.42
CA MET A 1 8.61 10.16 -26.91
C MET A 1 8.98 10.17 -25.44
N GLY A 2 7.99 10.13 -24.56
CA GLY A 2 8.20 10.16 -23.11
C GLY A 2 9.13 9.02 -22.71
N ILE A 3 10.15 9.36 -21.92
CA ILE A 3 11.17 8.44 -21.44
C ILE A 3 10.48 7.17 -20.92
N LYS A 4 10.79 6.01 -21.53
CA LYS A 4 10.29 4.71 -21.07
C LYS A 4 10.78 4.51 -19.63
N GLU A 5 9.87 4.59 -18.67
CA GLU A 5 10.14 4.18 -17.30
C GLU A 5 9.85 2.69 -17.21
N ASP A 6 10.86 1.89 -16.86
CA ASP A 6 10.66 0.48 -16.54
C ASP A 6 9.95 0.38 -15.18
N VAL A 7 8.82 -0.32 -15.17
CA VAL A 7 7.99 -0.55 -13.99
C VAL A 7 8.44 -1.86 -13.36
N PHE A 8 9.01 -1.79 -12.16
CA PHE A 8 9.44 -2.97 -11.40
C PHE A 8 8.30 -3.59 -10.61
N TYR A 9 7.36 -2.76 -10.14
CA TYR A 9 6.21 -3.22 -9.38
C TYR A 9 5.02 -2.29 -9.57
N GLU A 10 3.85 -2.86 -9.81
CA GLU A 10 2.58 -2.14 -9.83
C GLU A 10 1.52 -3.01 -9.17
N GLY A 11 1.02 -2.59 -8.01
CA GLY A 11 0.19 -3.46 -7.19
C GLY A 11 -0.51 -2.76 -6.04
N GLY A 12 -1.48 -3.47 -5.46
CA GLY A 12 -2.12 -3.07 -4.21
C GLY A 12 -1.34 -3.54 -2.97
N PRO A 13 -1.79 -3.16 -1.77
CA PRO A 13 -1.23 -3.67 -0.52
C PRO A 13 -1.36 -5.21 -0.42
N HIS A 14 -0.53 -5.81 0.44
CA HIS A 14 -0.50 -7.25 0.64
C HIS A 14 -1.88 -7.79 1.07
N ILE A 15 -2.37 -8.79 0.35
CA ILE A 15 -3.70 -9.38 0.56
C ILE A 15 -3.82 -10.04 1.95
N GLY A 16 -2.71 -10.48 2.54
CA GLY A 16 -2.70 -11.07 3.88
C GLY A 16 -3.19 -10.12 4.97
N ASP A 17 -2.89 -8.81 4.87
CA ASP A 17 -3.42 -7.79 5.81
C ASP A 17 -4.96 -7.72 5.71
N LEU A 18 -5.49 -7.78 4.49
CA LEU A 18 -6.93 -7.75 4.25
C LEU A 18 -7.63 -9.00 4.83
N ILE A 19 -7.07 -10.19 4.62
CA ILE A 19 -7.65 -11.45 5.09
C ILE A 19 -7.69 -11.49 6.62
N ILE A 20 -6.58 -11.16 7.29
CA ILE A 20 -6.53 -11.17 8.77
C ILE A 20 -7.55 -10.19 9.35
N ASN A 21 -7.59 -8.96 8.82
CA ASN A 21 -8.56 -7.99 9.29
C ASN A 21 -9.99 -8.51 9.04
N LEU A 22 -10.29 -9.04 7.85
CA LEU A 22 -11.63 -9.57 7.56
C LEU A 22 -12.06 -10.70 8.52
N LEU A 23 -11.14 -11.62 8.87
CA LEU A 23 -11.39 -12.67 9.86
C LEU A 23 -11.69 -12.09 11.24
N LEU A 24 -10.96 -11.06 11.66
CA LEU A 24 -11.23 -10.35 12.93
C LEU A 24 -12.58 -9.63 12.90
N GLY A 25 -13.01 -9.13 11.74
CA GLY A 25 -14.31 -8.47 11.55
C GLY A 25 -15.53 -9.35 11.72
N LEU A 26 -15.34 -10.68 11.82
CA LEU A 26 -16.40 -11.58 12.29
C LEU A 26 -16.83 -11.20 13.72
N THR A 27 -15.93 -10.60 14.49
CA THR A 27 -16.27 -10.01 15.79
C THR A 27 -16.81 -8.60 15.58
N ILE A 28 -18.00 -8.32 16.14
CA ILE A 28 -18.68 -7.02 16.01
C ILE A 28 -17.79 -5.85 16.48
N ILE A 29 -16.91 -6.11 17.45
CA ILE A 29 -15.99 -5.12 18.04
C ILE A 29 -14.93 -4.67 17.02
N CYS A 30 -14.47 -5.55 16.12
CA CYS A 30 -13.40 -5.25 15.18
C CYS A 30 -13.90 -4.72 13.81
N LEU A 31 -15.21 -4.59 13.61
CA LEU A 31 -15.77 -4.06 12.36
C LEU A 31 -15.20 -2.70 11.92
N PRO A 32 -14.97 -1.70 12.81
CA PRO A 32 -14.36 -0.44 12.39
C PRO A 32 -12.95 -0.61 11.82
N LEU A 33 -12.17 -1.56 12.36
CA LEU A 33 -10.81 -1.85 11.89
C LEU A 33 -10.82 -2.52 10.51
N THR A 34 -11.79 -3.43 10.28
CA THR A 34 -11.90 -4.11 8.98
C THR A 34 -12.31 -3.20 7.86
N VAL A 35 -13.23 -2.26 8.12
CA VAL A 35 -13.62 -1.24 7.14
C VAL A 35 -12.39 -0.42 6.72
N GLY A 36 -11.53 -0.04 7.67
CA GLY A 36 -10.28 0.65 7.37
C GLY A 36 -9.33 -0.17 6.48
N ALA A 37 -9.21 -1.47 6.72
CA ALA A 37 -8.39 -2.36 5.91
C ALA A 37 -8.95 -2.55 4.48
N VAL A 38 -10.28 -2.67 4.34
CA VAL A 38 -10.97 -2.79 3.05
C VAL A 38 -10.80 -1.53 2.22
N VAL A 39 -11.04 -0.35 2.82
CA VAL A 39 -10.83 0.95 2.17
C VAL A 39 -9.39 1.05 1.67
N ARG A 40 -8.39 0.69 2.49
CA ARG A 40 -6.99 0.69 2.07
C ARG A 40 -6.73 -0.27 0.92
N ALA A 41 -7.29 -1.48 0.94
CA ALA A 41 -7.10 -2.46 -0.12
C ALA A 41 -7.65 -1.99 -1.47
N ILE A 42 -8.75 -1.23 -1.47
CA ILE A 42 -9.38 -0.70 -2.68
C ILE A 42 -8.61 0.50 -3.23
N TRP A 43 -8.24 1.46 -2.38
CA TRP A 43 -7.71 2.75 -2.85
C TRP A 43 -6.20 2.86 -2.92
N LEU A 44 -5.47 1.98 -2.24
CA LEU A 44 -4.02 2.11 -2.15
C LEU A 44 -3.35 1.32 -3.28
N ARG A 45 -2.57 2.02 -4.10
CA ARG A 45 -1.79 1.43 -5.20
C ARG A 45 -0.36 1.95 -5.12
N TYR A 46 0.60 1.03 -5.23
CA TYR A 46 2.02 1.34 -5.31
C TYR A 46 2.49 1.11 -6.73
N ARG A 47 3.29 2.05 -7.25
CA ARG A 47 3.98 1.91 -8.52
C ARG A 47 5.44 2.27 -8.32
N ILE A 48 6.32 1.30 -8.50
CA ILE A 48 7.76 1.44 -8.34
C ILE A 48 8.38 1.38 -9.74
N THR A 49 9.04 2.46 -10.14
CA THR A 49 9.75 2.55 -11.42
C THR A 49 11.23 2.78 -11.21
N ASN A 50 12.01 2.84 -12.28
CA ASN A 50 13.46 3.12 -12.22
C ASN A 50 13.85 4.50 -11.68
N ARG A 51 12.95 5.50 -11.75
CA ARG A 51 13.27 6.88 -11.32
C ARG A 51 12.53 7.32 -10.07
N ARG A 52 11.35 6.75 -9.78
CA ARG A 52 10.51 7.19 -8.67
C ARG A 52 9.65 6.07 -8.11
N ILE A 53 9.23 6.27 -6.88
CA ILE A 53 8.18 5.50 -6.23
C ILE A 53 6.93 6.39 -6.20
N SER A 54 5.87 5.95 -6.87
CA SER A 54 4.57 6.61 -6.85
C SER A 54 3.63 5.85 -5.93
N VAL A 55 3.08 6.54 -4.94
CA VAL A 55 2.07 6.02 -4.03
C VAL A 55 0.77 6.75 -4.31
N THR A 56 -0.24 6.02 -4.78
CA THR A 56 -1.59 6.54 -4.95
C THR A 56 -2.43 6.05 -3.78
N GLY A 57 -3.08 6.98 -3.09
CA GLY A 57 -3.91 6.72 -1.94
C GLY A 57 -4.83 7.89 -1.58
N GLY A 58 -5.15 8.02 -0.30
CA GLY A 58 -6.11 9.00 0.19
C GLY A 58 -7.57 8.57 0.01
N TRP A 59 -8.49 9.36 0.57
CA TRP A 59 -9.92 9.09 0.44
C TRP A 59 -10.33 9.19 -1.02
N MET A 60 -10.82 8.08 -1.57
CA MET A 60 -11.17 7.95 -2.97
C MET A 60 -10.00 8.01 -3.98
N GLY A 61 -8.76 7.74 -3.55
CA GLY A 61 -7.59 7.70 -4.45
C GLY A 61 -7.14 9.08 -4.94
N ARG A 62 -7.54 10.15 -4.26
CA ARG A 62 -7.30 11.55 -4.66
C ARG A 62 -5.91 12.06 -4.35
N SER A 63 -5.16 11.36 -3.50
CA SER A 63 -3.82 11.78 -3.09
C SER A 63 -2.80 10.91 -3.81
N ARG A 64 -1.98 11.52 -4.63
CA ARG A 64 -0.82 10.87 -5.25
C ARG A 64 0.44 11.55 -4.74
N THR A 65 1.38 10.75 -4.28
CA THR A 65 2.69 11.21 -3.83
C THR A 65 3.74 10.49 -4.64
N ASP A 66 4.57 11.26 -5.34
CA ASP A 66 5.70 10.76 -6.11
C ASP A 66 6.98 11.09 -5.35
N ILE A 67 7.81 10.08 -5.08
CA ILE A 67 9.05 10.19 -4.30
C ILE A 67 10.22 9.83 -5.22
N VAL A 68 11.21 10.71 -5.30
CA VAL A 68 12.44 10.47 -6.08
C VAL A 68 13.47 9.76 -5.21
N TYR A 69 14.19 8.78 -5.77
CA TYR A 69 15.15 7.98 -4.99
C TYR A 69 16.27 8.80 -4.32
N SER A 70 16.65 9.94 -4.90
CA SER A 70 17.66 10.84 -4.33
C SER A 70 17.24 11.47 -3.00
N GLU A 71 15.93 11.53 -2.71
CA GLU A 71 15.40 12.10 -1.47
C GLU A 71 15.21 11.04 -0.36
N VAL A 72 15.44 9.76 -0.67
CA VAL A 72 15.25 8.66 0.29
C VAL A 72 16.48 8.55 1.19
N ALA A 73 16.39 9.06 2.41
CA ALA A 73 17.47 8.98 3.39
C ALA A 73 17.68 7.58 3.97
N LYS A 74 16.60 6.80 4.15
CA LYS A 74 16.64 5.46 4.75
C LYS A 74 15.45 4.61 4.32
N ILE A 75 15.68 3.33 4.11
CA ILE A 75 14.65 2.32 3.87
C ILE A 75 14.63 1.36 5.05
N VAL A 76 13.46 1.16 5.65
CA VAL A 76 13.25 0.25 6.79
C VAL A 76 12.05 -0.63 6.50
N THR A 77 12.21 -1.94 6.71
CA THR A 77 11.12 -2.91 6.61
C THR A 77 10.60 -3.19 8.01
N VAL A 78 9.32 -2.90 8.25
CA VAL A 78 8.63 -3.24 9.50
C VAL A 78 7.65 -4.36 9.18
N PRO A 79 7.89 -5.59 9.64
CA PRO A 79 6.95 -6.67 9.43
C PRO A 79 5.67 -6.42 10.25
N ARG A 80 4.53 -6.85 9.72
CA ARG A 80 3.23 -6.81 10.42
C ARG A 80 2.81 -8.24 10.82
N GLY A 81 2.13 -8.36 11.95
CA GLY A 81 1.73 -9.66 12.51
C GLY A 81 2.89 -10.40 13.20
N VAL A 82 3.06 -11.69 12.91
CA VAL A 82 4.09 -12.57 13.50
C VAL A 82 5.39 -12.63 12.68
N GLY A 83 5.68 -11.60 11.86
CA GLY A 83 6.83 -11.62 10.95
C GLY A 83 6.57 -12.24 9.58
N LEU A 84 5.30 -12.48 9.23
CA LEU A 84 4.92 -13.19 8.00
C LEU A 84 4.90 -12.31 6.73
N TRP A 85 4.81 -10.98 6.86
CA TRP A 85 4.90 -10.02 5.75
C TRP A 85 5.12 -8.58 6.21
#